data_AF-A0A1E5GM56-F1
#
_entry.id   AF-A0A1E5GM56-F1
#
_cell.length_a   1.000
_cell.length_b   1.000
_cell.length_c   1.000
_cell.angle_alpha   90.00
_cell.angle_beta   90.00
_cell.angle_gamma   90.00
#
_symmetry.space_group_name_H-M   'P 1'
#
loop_
_entity.id
_entity.type
_entity.pdbx_description
1 polymer ?
#
loop_
_entity_poly.entity_id
_entity_poly.type
_entity_poly.pdbx_seq_one_letter_code
_entity_poly.pdbx_strand_id
1 'polypeptide(L)' 'MQFNATFFPADFTENKLKVLSLVRLLVQIKENDGTEIEEFETNPSEKLYKINTELTETMKVEVSVVPDEVVEFYPVVTAL' A
#
# COMPACT_ATOMS: atom_id res chain seq x y z
N MET A 1 4.97 11.51 -8.20
CA MET A 1 4.49 10.29 -8.92
C MET A 1 3.07 10.04 -8.46
N GLN A 2 2.12 9.76 -9.35
CA GLN A 2 0.73 9.45 -8.95
C GLN A 2 0.51 7.94 -9.10
N PHE A 3 0.29 7.26 -7.98
CA PHE A 3 -0.08 5.85 -7.94
C PHE A 3 -1.19 5.68 -6.91
N ASN A 4 -2.27 5.03 -7.33
CA ASN A 4 -3.40 4.64 -6.50
C ASN A 4 -3.84 3.25 -6.96
N ALA A 5 -4.02 2.33 -6.01
CA ALA A 5 -4.56 1.01 -6.25
C ALA A 5 -5.68 0.73 -5.25
N THR A 6 -6.70 0.00 -5.67
CA THR A 6 -7.81 -0.43 -4.82
C THR A 6 -7.97 -1.93 -4.95
N PHE A 7 -8.07 -2.60 -3.80
CA PHE A 7 -8.30 -4.03 -3.69
C PHE A 7 -9.56 -4.27 -2.88
N PHE A 8 -10.30 -5.31 -3.24
CA PHE A 8 -11.48 -5.76 -2.53
C PHE A 8 -11.16 -7.01 -1.70
N PRO A 9 -11.91 -7.29 -0.61
CA PRO A 9 -11.72 -8.46 0.24
C PRO A 9 -11.58 -9.79 -0.53
N ALA A 10 -12.31 -9.94 -1.65
CA ALA A 10 -12.25 -11.11 -2.50
C ALA A 10 -10.88 -11.34 -3.18
N ASP A 11 -10.04 -10.31 -3.27
CA ASP A 11 -8.68 -10.40 -3.82
C ASP A 11 -7.68 -11.00 -2.80
N PHE A 12 -8.06 -11.09 -1.53
CA PHE A 12 -7.19 -11.53 -0.44
C PHE A 12 -7.45 -13.01 -0.12
N THR A 13 -6.48 -13.87 -0.45
CA THR A 13 -6.46 -15.27 0.02
C THR A 13 -6.01 -15.39 1.48
N GLU A 14 -5.23 -14.41 1.95
CA GLU A 14 -4.78 -14.25 3.33
C GLU A 14 -4.92 -12.77 3.69
N ASN A 15 -5.15 -12.46 4.98
CA ASN A 15 -5.30 -11.07 5.45
C ASN A 15 -3.95 -10.30 5.52
N LYS A 16 -3.25 -10.27 4.38
CA LYS A 16 -1.91 -9.75 4.21
C LYS A 16 -1.77 -9.04 2.87
N LEU A 17 -0.98 -7.99 2.85
CA LEU A 17 -0.61 -7.24 1.67
C LEU A 17 0.87 -7.47 1.34
N LYS A 18 1.16 -7.87 0.11
CA LYS A 18 2.53 -7.94 -0.39
C LYS A 18 2.85 -6.68 -1.18
N VAL A 19 3.86 -5.94 -0.74
CA VAL A 19 4.25 -4.66 -1.34
C VAL A 19 5.70 -4.76 -1.84
N LEU A 20 5.92 -4.31 -3.08
CA LEU A 20 7.24 -4.18 -3.68
C LEU A 20 7.38 -2.75 -4.17
N SER A 21 7.83 -1.87 -3.28
CA SER A 21 7.99 -0.45 -3.53
C SER A 21 9.32 0.03 -2.96
N LEU A 22 9.97 0.94 -3.69
CA LEU A 22 11.16 1.65 -3.20
C LEU A 22 10.79 2.89 -2.36
N VAL A 23 9.50 3.24 -2.32
CA VAL A 23 8.95 4.41 -1.66
C VAL A 23 7.89 3.96 -0.66
N ARG A 24 7.59 4.79 0.34
CA ARG A 24 6.53 4.48 1.30
C ARG A 24 5.18 4.68 0.63
N LEU A 25 4.31 3.71 0.85
CA LEU A 25 2.92 3.76 0.43
C LEU A 25 2.05 3.91 1.67
N LEU A 26 1.00 4.71 1.55
CA LEU A 26 -0.08 4.79 2.50
C LEU A 26 -1.10 3.71 2.15
N VAL A 27 -1.42 2.86 3.12
CA VAL A 27 -2.46 1.83 3.02
C VAL A 27 -3.60 2.22 3.94
N GLN A 28 -4.80 2.33 3.39
CA GLN A 28 -6.02 2.65 4.12
C GLN A 28 -7.07 1.57 3.87
N ILE A 29 -7.66 1.04 4.94
CA ILE A 29 -8.82 0.15 4.87
C ILE A 29 -10.05 0.99 5.18
N LYS A 30 -11.00 1.00 4.25
CA LYS A 30 -12.21 1.81 4.35
C LYS A 30 -13.45 0.95 4.15
N GLU A 31 -14.54 1.33 4.80
CA GLU A 31 -15.88 0.82 4.48
C GLU A 31 -16.42 1.43 3.18
N ASN A 32 -17.55 0.88 2.70
CA ASN A 32 -18.23 1.35 1.49
C ASN A 32 -18.66 2.83 1.55
N ASP A 33 -18.92 3.36 2.75
CA ASP A 33 -19.26 4.77 2.95
C ASP A 33 -18.04 5.70 3.00
N GLY A 34 -16.83 5.15 2.92
CA GLY A 34 -15.57 5.88 2.98
C GLY A 34 -15.02 6.06 4.40
N THR A 35 -15.67 5.51 5.44
CA THR A 35 -15.15 5.52 6.81
C THR A 35 -13.85 4.73 6.87
N GLU A 36 -12.78 5.36 7.39
CA GLU A 36 -11.50 4.70 7.61
C GLU A 36 -11.54 3.84 8.86
N ILE A 37 -11.12 2.58 8.70
CA ILE A 37 -11.07 1.58 9.78
C ILE A 37 -9.65 1.38 10.27
N GLU A 38 -8.68 1.34 9.35
CA GLU A 38 -7.26 1.14 9.65
C GLU A 38 -6.41 1.88 8.62
N GLU A 39 -5.31 2.48 9.08
CA GLU A 39 -4.34 3.18 8.25
C GLU A 39 -2.92 2.82 8.72
N PHE A 40 -2.02 2.58 7.76
CA PHE A 40 -0.60 2.44 8.03
C PHE A 40 0.27 2.81 6.82
N GLU A 41 1.51 3.19 7.08
CA GLU A 41 2.54 3.37 6.06
C GLU A 41 3.39 2.10 5.90
N THR A 42 3.76 1.77 4.67
CA THR A 42 4.71 0.69 4.38
C THR A 42 6.15 1.17 4.57
N ASN A 43 7.07 0.27 4.92
CA ASN A 43 8.51 0.47 4.85
C ASN A 43 9.12 -0.22 3.60
N PRO A 44 9.90 0.48 2.74
CA PRO A 44 10.54 -0.13 1.57
C PRO A 44 11.42 -1.37 1.86
N SER A 45 11.89 -1.53 3.09
CA SER A 45 12.68 -2.68 3.54
C SER A 45 11.82 -3.92 3.84
N GLU A 46 10.51 -3.76 4.00
CA GLU A 46 9.56 -4.81 4.32
C GLU A 46 8.64 -5.10 3.14
N LYS A 47 8.36 -6.38 2.91
CA LYS A 47 7.60 -6.85 1.73
C LYS A 47 6.22 -7.39 2.06
N LEU A 48 5.94 -7.70 3.33
CA LEU A 48 4.72 -8.37 3.77
C LEU A 48 4.15 -7.64 4.96
N TYR A 49 2.91 -7.17 4.82
CA TYR A 49 2.18 -6.43 5.85
C TYR A 49 0.98 -7.25 6.25
N LYS A 50 0.79 -7.43 7.55
CA LYS A 50 -0.44 -8.03 8.07
C LYS A 50 -1.48 -6.91 8.22
N ILE A 51 -2.68 -7.15 7.71
CA ILE A 51 -3.83 -6.29 7.98
C ILE A 51 -4.40 -6.75 9.33
N ASN A 52 -4.51 -5.84 10.29
CA ASN A 52 -4.96 -6.21 11.63
C ASN A 52 -6.49 -6.38 11.67
N THR A 53 -7.20 -5.56 10.89
CA THR A 53 -8.64 -5.63 10.72
C THR A 53 -9.03 -6.84 9.89
N GLU A 54 -10.01 -7.62 10.33
CA GLU A 54 -10.59 -8.67 9.51
C GLU A 54 -11.41 -8.05 8.38
N LEU A 55 -11.03 -8.31 7.13
CA LEU A 55 -11.70 -7.73 5.96
C LEU A 55 -13.08 -8.36 5.76
N THR A 56 -14.13 -7.54 5.85
CA THR A 56 -15.51 -7.92 5.54
C THR A 56 -15.84 -7.58 4.09
N GLU A 57 -16.87 -8.20 3.50
CA GLU A 57 -17.24 -8.04 2.08
C GLU A 57 -17.54 -6.60 1.64
N THR A 58 -17.82 -5.69 2.58
CA THR A 58 -18.13 -4.28 2.32
C THR A 58 -16.93 -3.35 2.37
N MET A 59 -15.76 -3.86 2.79
CA MET A 59 -14.54 -3.06 2.90
C MET A 59 -13.81 -2.96 1.56
N LYS A 60 -12.86 -2.03 1.51
CA LYS A 60 -11.87 -1.88 0.44
C LYS A 60 -10.53 -1.47 1.04
N VAL A 61 -9.45 -1.91 0.40
CA VAL A 61 -8.08 -1.51 0.73
C VAL A 61 -7.57 -0.57 -0.36
N GLU A 62 -7.29 0.67 0.01
CA GLU A 62 -6.73 1.69 -0.87
C GLU A 62 -5.24 1.87 -0.57
N VAL A 63 -4.43 1.84 -1.62
CA VAL A 63 -2.97 2.01 -1.52
C VAL A 63 -2.57 3.19 -2.39
N SER A 64 -1.88 4.17 -1.80
CA SER A 64 -1.44 5.38 -2.49
C SER A 64 0.00 5.73 -2.11
N VAL A 65 0.65 6.60 -2.90
CA VAL A 65 1.98 7.13 -2.53
C VAL A 65 1.80 8.16 -1.42
N VAL A 66 2.66 8.13 -0.41
CA VAL A 66 2.69 9.18 0.62
C VAL A 66 2.96 10.54 -0.05
N PRO A 67 2.12 11.57 0.19
CA PRO A 67 2.32 12.89 -0.40
C PRO A 67 3.70 13.46 -0.07
N ASP A 68 4.26 14.21 -1.00
CA ASP A 68 5.52 14.96 -0.84
C ASP A 68 6.77 14.13 -0.45
N GLU A 69 6.71 12.80 -0.58
CA GLU A 69 7.89 11.96 -0.36
C GLU A 69 8.93 12.20 -1.47
N VAL A 70 10.10 12.71 -1.07
CA VAL A 70 11.27 12.88 -1.94
C VAL A 70 12.08 11.59 -1.90
N VAL A 71 12.24 10.95 -3.06
CA VAL A 71 12.95 9.68 -3.20
C VAL A 71 14.25 9.93 -3.92
N GLU A 72 15.36 9.64 -3.26
CA GLU A 72 16.68 9.76 -3.86
C GLU A 72 16.86 8.68 -4.94
N PHE A 73 17.03 9.12 -6.19
CA PHE A 73 17.30 8.24 -7.31
C PHE A 73 18.79 8.28 -7.65
N TYR A 74 19.47 7.15 -7.48
CA TYR A 74 20.90 6.99 -7.76
C TYR A 74 21.11 6.13 -9.02
N PRO A 75 21.08 6.72 -10.24
CA PRO A 75 21.30 5.96 -11.45
C PRO A 75 22.77 5.53 -11.55
N VAL A 76 23.01 4.23 -11.72
CA VAL A 76 24.32 3.71 -12.10
C VAL A 76 24.40 3.68 -13.62
N VAL A 77 25.30 4.48 -14.19
CA VAL A 77 25.55 4.53 -15.63
C VAL A 77 26.96 4.04 -15.88
N THR A 78 27.08 2.94 -16.63
CA THR A 78 28.36 2.39 -17.07
C THR A 78 28.42 2.48 -18.59
N ALA A 79 29.38 3.24 -19.11
CA ALA A 79 29.75 3.14 -20.52
C ALA A 79 30.64 1.90 -20.70
N LEU A 80 30.28 1.03 -21.65
CA LEU A 80 31.09 -0.12 -22.08
C LEU A 80 32.01 0.28 -23.23
#